data_AF-A0A3M1MM47-F1
#
_entry.id   AF-A0A3M1MM47-F1
#
_cell.length_a   1.000
_cell.length_b   1.000
_cell.length_c   1.000
_cell.angle_alpha   90.00
_cell.angle_beta   90.00
_cell.angle_gamma   90.00
#
_symmetry.space_group_name_H-M   'P 1'
#
loop_
_entity.id
_entity.type
_entity.pdbx_description
1 polymer ?
#
loop_
_entity_poly.entity_id
_entity_poly.type
_entity_poly.pdbx_seq_one_letter_code
_entity_poly.pdbx_strand_id
1 'polypeptide(L)'
;NLEGTHQPGDLRFFKGRFPCSLAKRYYGDRYVMVGDAAGLVRAFKGKGVTSAVLTGIRAAETILQVGISREAFHTHYRGANQDIIQDLPYGRFMRKATIVMTRWGLLAPVVRAAHSQPELQKALFDAVSAHAPYIEILRRVVRPTVVKAILYNLQA
;
A
#
# COMPACT_ATOMS: atom_id res chain seq x y z
N ASN A 1 -35.30 -23.12 6.86
CA ASN A 1 -35.54 -22.06 7.86
C ASN A 1 -34.24 -21.63 8.51
N LEU A 2 -33.50 -20.72 7.88
CA LEU A 2 -32.38 -19.99 8.48
C LEU A 2 -32.38 -18.57 7.89
N GLU A 3 -33.41 -17.80 8.22
CA GLU A 3 -33.41 -16.35 8.03
C GLU A 3 -32.52 -15.75 9.12
N GLY A 4 -31.27 -15.49 8.78
CA GLY A 4 -30.34 -14.78 9.65
C GLY A 4 -30.71 -13.31 9.72
N THR A 5 -31.10 -12.87 10.91
CA THR A 5 -31.30 -11.45 11.25
C THR A 5 -30.02 -10.65 10.95
N HIS A 6 -30.01 -9.91 9.85
CA HIS A 6 -28.92 -8.99 9.51
C HIS A 6 -29.02 -7.74 10.40
N GLN A 7 -28.11 -7.59 11.37
CA GLN A 7 -27.92 -6.31 12.07
C GLN A 7 -27.13 -5.34 11.18
N PRO A 8 -27.62 -4.12 10.92
CA PRO A 8 -26.90 -3.11 10.13
C PRO A 8 -25.68 -2.62 10.93
N GLY A 9 -24.55 -3.27 10.74
CA GLY A 9 -23.31 -3.00 11.48
C GLY A 9 -22.35 -4.18 11.56
N ASP A 10 -22.80 -5.42 11.30
CA ASP A 10 -21.93 -6.60 11.27
C ASP A 10 -21.14 -6.66 9.95
N LEU A 11 -20.13 -5.81 9.83
CA LEU A 11 -19.23 -5.82 8.70
C LEU A 11 -18.26 -7.01 8.82
N ARG A 12 -18.71 -8.18 8.36
CA ARG A 12 -17.86 -9.37 8.21
C ARG A 12 -16.87 -9.16 7.08
N PHE A 13 -15.77 -8.48 7.37
CA PHE A 13 -14.68 -8.33 6.43
C PHE A 13 -13.73 -9.52 6.50
N PHE A 14 -13.39 -10.07 5.33
CA PHE A 14 -12.31 -11.04 5.21
C PHE A 14 -10.98 -10.36 5.57
N LYS A 15 -10.37 -10.79 6.69
CA LYS A 15 -9.10 -10.25 7.21
C LYS A 15 -7.90 -10.84 6.46
N GLY A 16 -7.98 -10.88 5.13
CA GLY A 16 -6.99 -11.48 4.24
C GLY A 16 -5.57 -10.99 4.52
N ARG A 17 -4.58 -11.87 4.32
CA ARG A 17 -3.16 -11.49 4.39
C ARG A 17 -2.69 -11.10 3.00
N PHE A 18 -2.24 -9.87 2.85
CA PHE A 18 -1.68 -9.38 1.59
C PHE A 18 -0.14 -9.48 1.62
N PRO A 19 0.51 -9.82 0.48
CA PRO A 19 1.95 -9.77 0.36
C PRO A 19 2.46 -8.36 0.71
N CYS A 20 3.37 -8.29 1.68
CA CYS A 20 3.92 -7.01 2.16
C CYS A 20 5.35 -6.77 1.66
N SER A 21 5.90 -7.71 0.89
CA SER A 21 7.30 -7.70 0.47
C SER A 21 7.52 -8.49 -0.80
N LEU A 22 8.51 -8.05 -1.57
CA LEU A 22 9.04 -8.78 -2.70
C LEU A 22 9.48 -10.19 -2.28
N ALA A 23 9.12 -11.20 -3.07
CA ALA A 23 9.56 -12.57 -2.81
C ALA A 23 11.08 -12.69 -3.09
N LYS A 24 11.76 -13.52 -2.31
CA LYS A 24 13.19 -13.80 -2.57
C LYS A 24 13.28 -14.65 -3.85
N ARG A 25 14.11 -14.24 -4.80
CA ARG A 25 14.33 -14.95 -6.08
C ARG A 25 13.02 -15.21 -6.86
N TYR A 26 12.25 -14.14 -7.11
CA TYR A 26 10.99 -14.21 -7.86
C TYR A 26 11.15 -14.41 -9.38
N TYR A 27 12.38 -14.68 -9.83
CA TYR A 27 12.73 -15.08 -11.20
C TYR A 27 14.06 -15.85 -11.18
N GLY A 28 14.30 -16.63 -12.22
CA GLY A 28 15.55 -17.34 -12.47
C GLY A 28 15.56 -17.91 -13.89
N ASP A 29 16.41 -18.90 -14.14
CA ASP A 29 16.47 -19.51 -15.47
C ASP A 29 15.17 -20.26 -15.78
N ARG A 30 14.49 -19.80 -16.83
CA ARG A 30 13.25 -20.34 -17.38
C ARG A 30 12.03 -20.26 -16.46
N TYR A 31 12.06 -19.42 -15.43
CA TYR A 31 10.88 -19.13 -14.62
C TYR A 31 10.84 -17.68 -14.16
N VAL A 32 9.62 -17.15 -14.03
CA VAL A 32 9.34 -15.83 -13.47
C VAL A 32 7.99 -15.89 -12.74
N MET A 33 7.95 -15.32 -11.54
CA MET A 33 6.72 -15.14 -10.78
C MET A 33 6.16 -13.75 -11.07
N VAL A 34 4.84 -13.60 -11.00
CA VAL A 34 4.14 -12.34 -11.26
C VAL A 34 3.13 -12.05 -10.14
N GLY A 35 2.67 -10.80 -10.04
CA GLY A 35 1.68 -10.34 -9.07
C GLY A 35 2.02 -10.71 -7.62
N ASP A 36 1.02 -11.21 -6.91
CA ASP A 36 1.09 -11.58 -5.49
C ASP A 36 2.16 -12.64 -5.20
N ALA A 37 2.37 -13.60 -6.11
CA ALA A 37 3.39 -14.64 -5.97
C ALA A 37 4.81 -14.05 -5.96
N ALA A 38 5.04 -12.99 -6.74
CA ALA A 38 6.30 -12.24 -6.72
C ALA A 38 6.39 -11.22 -5.58
N GLY A 39 5.29 -10.95 -4.87
CA GLY A 39 5.19 -9.84 -3.93
C GLY A 39 5.21 -8.47 -4.63
N LEU A 40 4.89 -8.42 -5.92
CA LEU A 40 4.82 -7.20 -6.74
C LEU A 40 3.42 -6.61 -6.69
N VAL A 41 3.01 -6.22 -5.48
CA VAL A 41 1.65 -5.75 -5.19
C VAL A 41 1.70 -4.39 -4.51
N ARG A 42 0.94 -3.44 -5.04
CA ARG A 42 0.70 -2.15 -4.38
C ARG A 42 -0.44 -2.29 -3.37
N ALA A 43 -0.16 -3.03 -2.29
CA ALA A 43 -1.16 -3.46 -1.30
C ALA A 43 -1.90 -2.29 -0.64
N PHE A 44 -1.22 -1.15 -0.43
CA PHE A 44 -1.83 0.01 0.21
C PHE A 44 -2.67 0.88 -0.74
N LYS A 45 -2.53 0.69 -2.06
CA LYS A 45 -3.24 1.46 -3.10
C LYS A 45 -4.45 0.72 -3.67
N GLY A 46 -4.73 -0.50 -3.19
CA GLY A 46 -5.84 -1.33 -3.69
C GLY A 46 -5.67 -1.83 -5.13
N LYS A 47 -4.44 -1.79 -5.69
CA LYS A 47 -4.18 -2.11 -7.11
C LYS A 47 -3.64 -3.53 -7.34
N GLY A 48 -4.10 -4.52 -6.56
CA GLY A 48 -3.59 -5.89 -6.64
C GLY A 48 -3.75 -6.51 -8.04
N VAL A 49 -4.99 -6.53 -8.54
CA VAL A 49 -5.32 -7.08 -9.88
C VAL A 49 -4.56 -6.34 -10.98
N THR A 50 -4.58 -5.01 -10.99
CA THR A 50 -3.85 -4.22 -11.99
C THR A 50 -2.35 -4.49 -11.95
N SER A 51 -1.76 -4.65 -10.77
CA SER A 51 -0.33 -4.97 -10.62
C SER A 51 -0.03 -6.39 -11.11
N ALA A 52 -0.92 -7.36 -10.87
CA ALA A 52 -0.78 -8.72 -11.38
C ALA A 52 -0.80 -8.76 -12.92
N VAL A 53 -1.75 -8.08 -13.55
CA VAL A 53 -1.83 -8.00 -15.03
C VAL A 53 -0.60 -7.31 -15.61
N LEU A 54 -0.20 -6.16 -15.06
CA LEU A 54 0.95 -5.40 -15.54
C LEU A 54 2.26 -6.18 -15.41
N THR A 55 2.46 -6.85 -14.27
CA THR A 55 3.65 -7.70 -14.05
C THR A 55 3.62 -8.95 -14.94
N GLY A 56 2.45 -9.46 -15.31
CA GLY A 56 2.29 -10.50 -16.33
C GLY A 56 2.74 -10.03 -17.72
N ILE A 57 2.27 -8.87 -18.16
CA ILE A 57 2.63 -8.27 -19.45
C ILE A 57 4.15 -8.05 -19.53
N ARG A 58 4.74 -7.42 -18.52
CA ARG A 58 6.20 -7.16 -18.46
C ARG A 58 7.04 -8.45 -18.47
N ALA A 59 6.52 -9.52 -17.85
CA ALA A 59 7.17 -10.83 -17.89
C ALA A 59 7.13 -11.41 -19.31
N ALA A 60 5.97 -11.37 -19.96
CA ALA A 60 5.82 -11.82 -21.34
C ALA A 60 6.71 -11.03 -22.32
N GLU A 61 6.76 -9.70 -22.19
CA GLU A 61 7.67 -8.85 -22.98
C GLU A 61 9.12 -9.27 -22.81
N THR A 62 9.56 -9.53 -21.58
CA THR A 62 10.93 -9.98 -21.30
C THR A 62 11.22 -11.33 -21.96
N ILE A 63 10.29 -12.28 -21.85
CA ILE A 63 10.41 -13.61 -22.45
C ILE A 63 10.52 -13.52 -23.98
N LEU A 64 9.69 -12.69 -24.61
CA LEU A 64 9.60 -12.59 -26.07
C LEU A 64 10.72 -11.75 -26.69
N GLN A 65 11.18 -10.69 -26.01
CA GLN A 65 12.12 -9.71 -26.58
C GLN A 65 13.57 -9.92 -26.14
N VAL A 66 13.80 -10.48 -24.95
CA VAL A 66 15.15 -10.58 -24.36
C VAL A 66 15.55 -12.04 -24.11
N GLY A 67 14.61 -12.84 -23.62
CA GLY A 67 14.78 -14.27 -23.40
C GLY A 67 14.38 -14.72 -21.99
N ILE A 68 14.72 -15.97 -21.67
CA ILE A 68 14.24 -16.68 -20.48
C ILE A 68 15.36 -16.95 -19.46
N SER A 69 16.53 -16.32 -19.59
CA SER A 69 17.61 -16.46 -18.61
C SER A 69 17.35 -15.61 -17.37
N ARG A 70 17.99 -15.97 -16.26
CA ARG A 70 17.98 -15.15 -15.04
C ARG A 70 18.45 -13.71 -15.31
N GLU A 71 19.49 -13.53 -16.09
CA GLU A 71 20.03 -12.22 -16.48
C GLU A 71 19.03 -11.41 -17.32
N ALA A 72 18.27 -12.03 -18.23
CA ALA A 72 17.22 -11.36 -18.98
C ALA A 72 16.14 -10.80 -18.03
N PHE A 73 15.69 -11.60 -17.06
CA PHE A 73 14.75 -11.14 -16.04
C PHE A 73 15.35 -10.10 -15.09
N HIS A 74 16.64 -10.19 -14.78
CA HIS A 74 17.31 -9.21 -13.91
C HIS A 74 17.39 -7.83 -14.57
N THR A 75 17.76 -7.79 -15.85
CA THR A 75 17.99 -6.54 -16.58
C THR A 75 16.67 -5.92 -17.04
N HIS A 76 15.76 -6.73 -17.61
CA HIS A 76 14.55 -6.21 -18.25
C HIS A 76 13.31 -6.29 -17.34
N TYR A 77 12.99 -7.47 -16.80
CA TYR A 77 11.78 -7.65 -15.99
C TYR A 77 11.84 -6.88 -14.66
N ARG A 78 12.95 -6.99 -13.91
CA ARG A 78 13.13 -6.23 -12.66
C ARG A 78 13.23 -4.73 -12.93
N GLY A 79 13.90 -4.32 -14.01
CA GLY A 79 13.96 -2.93 -14.45
C GLY A 79 12.57 -2.35 -14.72
N ALA A 80 11.76 -3.06 -15.51
CA ALA A 80 10.40 -2.67 -15.84
C ALA A 80 9.48 -2.54 -14.63
N ASN A 81 9.74 -3.29 -13.55
CA ASN A 81 8.94 -3.25 -12.31
C ASN A 81 9.49 -2.33 -11.21
N GLN A 82 10.47 -1.46 -11.52
CA GLN A 82 11.03 -0.52 -10.55
C GLN A 82 9.96 0.42 -9.96
N ASP A 83 8.96 0.81 -10.74
CA ASP A 83 7.81 1.60 -10.30
C ASP A 83 7.05 0.93 -9.14
N ILE A 84 6.84 -0.38 -9.21
CA ILE A 84 6.18 -1.15 -8.14
C ILE A 84 7.15 -1.39 -6.98
N ILE A 85 8.42 -1.70 -7.27
CA ILE A 85 9.42 -2.05 -6.25
C ILE A 85 9.74 -0.84 -5.35
N GLN A 86 9.85 0.36 -5.93
CA GLN A 86 10.11 1.60 -5.18
C GLN A 86 8.94 2.00 -4.29
N ASP A 87 7.71 1.57 -4.62
CA ASP A 87 6.51 1.77 -3.80
C ASP A 87 6.41 0.77 -2.62
N LEU A 88 7.15 -0.34 -2.60
CA LEU A 88 7.02 -1.36 -1.55
C LEU A 88 7.44 -0.87 -0.14
N PRO A 89 8.58 -0.17 0.04
CA PRO A 89 8.95 0.41 1.33
C PRO A 89 7.88 1.35 1.88
N TYR A 90 7.23 2.11 0.99
CA TYR A 90 6.14 3.02 1.34
C TYR A 90 4.96 2.29 1.98
N GLY A 91 4.45 1.25 1.32
CA GLY A 91 3.34 0.45 1.85
C GLY A 91 3.67 -0.20 3.21
N ARG A 92 4.92 -0.64 3.40
CA ARG A 92 5.39 -1.18 4.70
C ARG A 92 5.41 -0.12 5.80
N PHE A 93 5.88 1.09 5.48
CA PHE A 93 5.92 2.20 6.43
C PHE A 93 4.50 2.59 6.85
N MET A 94 3.60 2.85 5.89
CA MET A 94 2.22 3.23 6.17
C MET A 94 1.51 2.21 7.04
N ARG A 95 1.65 0.92 6.73
CA ARG A 95 1.11 -0.15 7.55
C ARG A 95 1.61 -0.10 8.99
N LYS A 96 2.92 0.11 9.20
CA LYS A 96 3.49 0.24 10.55
C LYS A 96 2.95 1.47 11.27
N ALA A 97 2.91 2.62 10.59
CA ALA A 97 2.39 3.86 11.16
C ALA A 97 0.93 3.69 11.61
N THR A 98 0.07 3.12 10.76
CA THR A 98 -1.32 2.81 11.11
C THR A 98 -1.40 1.87 12.31
N ILE A 99 -0.63 0.77 12.34
CA ILE A 99 -0.63 -0.16 13.48
C ILE A 99 -0.22 0.55 14.79
N VAL A 100 0.80 1.40 14.76
CA VAL A 100 1.25 2.16 15.93
C VAL A 100 0.17 3.15 16.38
N MET A 101 -0.41 3.91 15.45
CA MET A 101 -1.47 4.87 15.76
C MET A 101 -2.73 4.20 16.30
N THR A 102 -3.12 3.04 15.77
CA THR A 102 -4.25 2.26 16.31
C THR A 102 -3.93 1.76 17.71
N ARG A 103 -2.71 1.26 17.96
CA ARG A 103 -2.29 0.78 19.28
C ARG A 103 -2.30 1.86 20.35
N TRP A 104 -2.02 3.11 19.97
CA TRP A 104 -2.04 4.25 20.89
C TRP A 104 -3.37 5.00 20.90
N GLY A 105 -4.41 4.49 20.22
CA GLY A 105 -5.72 5.14 20.17
C GLY A 105 -5.77 6.46 19.37
N LEU A 106 -4.69 6.80 18.65
CA LEU A 106 -4.54 8.07 17.93
C LEU A 106 -5.19 8.06 16.54
N LEU A 107 -5.48 6.89 15.97
CA LEU A 107 -6.04 6.81 14.62
C LEU A 107 -7.42 7.49 14.53
N ALA A 108 -8.31 7.23 15.49
CA ALA A 108 -9.66 7.78 15.48
C ALA A 108 -9.68 9.32 15.67
N PRO A 109 -8.93 9.91 16.61
CA PRO A 109 -8.76 11.37 16.70
C PRO A 109 -8.19 12.00 15.43
N VAL A 110 -7.20 11.37 14.78
CA VAL A 110 -6.61 11.90 13.53
C VAL A 110 -7.61 11.87 12.38
N VAL A 111 -8.39 10.79 12.24
CA VAL A 111 -9.45 10.70 11.23
C VAL A 111 -10.55 11.74 11.52
N ARG A 112 -10.96 11.92 12.78
CA ARG A 112 -11.92 12.97 13.17
C ARG A 112 -11.40 14.37 12.86
N ALA A 113 -10.15 14.67 13.21
CA ALA A 113 -9.52 15.95 12.92
C ALA A 113 -9.43 16.22 11.40
N ALA A 114 -9.27 15.16 10.59
CA ALA A 114 -9.25 15.28 9.14
C ALA A 114 -10.61 15.71 8.56
N HIS A 115 -11.74 15.37 9.20
CA HIS A 115 -13.05 15.86 8.77
C HIS A 115 -13.21 17.39 8.93
N SER A 116 -12.54 17.97 9.92
CA SER A 116 -12.61 19.41 10.19
C SER A 116 -11.48 20.23 9.53
N GLN A 117 -10.46 19.56 8.98
CA GLN A 117 -9.30 20.21 8.35
C GLN A 117 -9.02 19.66 6.95
N PRO A 118 -9.38 20.42 5.89
CA PRO A 118 -9.17 20.00 4.50
C PRO A 118 -7.72 19.67 4.16
N GLU A 119 -6.76 20.39 4.75
CA GLU A 119 -5.32 20.12 4.55
C GLU A 119 -4.90 18.76 5.11
N LEU A 120 -5.45 18.35 6.27
CA LEU A 120 -5.17 17.04 6.87
C LEU A 120 -5.87 15.93 6.09
N GLN A 121 -7.12 16.17 5.65
CA GLN A 121 -7.84 15.26 4.77
C GLN A 121 -7.06 14.99 3.48
N LYS A 122 -6.56 16.04 2.83
CA LYS A 122 -5.75 15.94 1.62
C LYS A 122 -4.44 15.22 1.87
N ALA A 123 -3.74 15.51 2.97
CA ALA A 123 -2.51 14.82 3.33
C ALA A 123 -2.73 13.31 3.58
N LEU A 124 -3.82 12.92 4.25
CA LEU A 124 -4.18 11.51 4.45
C LEU A 124 -4.60 10.85 3.14
N PHE A 125 -5.35 11.56 2.29
CA PHE A 125 -5.75 11.07 0.97
C PHE A 125 -4.54 10.85 0.07
N ASP A 126 -3.59 11.79 0.03
CA ASP A 126 -2.35 11.70 -0.75
C ASP A 126 -1.44 10.59 -0.23
N ALA A 127 -1.43 10.36 1.09
CA ALA A 127 -0.76 9.22 1.68
C ALA A 127 -1.42 7.90 1.21
N VAL A 128 -2.73 7.73 1.36
CA VAL A 128 -3.38 6.48 0.91
C VAL A 128 -3.27 6.29 -0.61
N SER A 129 -3.26 7.38 -1.37
CA SER A 129 -3.18 7.39 -2.84
C SER A 129 -1.75 7.30 -3.40
N ALA A 130 -0.72 7.38 -2.54
CA ALA A 130 0.70 7.35 -2.90
C ALA A 130 1.06 8.36 -4.01
N HIS A 131 0.73 9.65 -3.81
CA HIS A 131 1.04 10.72 -4.76
C HIS A 131 2.23 11.61 -4.35
N ALA A 132 2.77 11.50 -3.13
CA ALA A 132 3.91 12.32 -2.68
C ALA A 132 4.91 11.56 -1.76
N PRO A 133 6.22 11.86 -1.84
CA PRO A 133 7.24 11.31 -0.94
C PRO A 133 7.11 11.85 0.50
N TYR A 134 7.35 10.95 1.46
CA TYR A 134 7.12 11.09 2.91
C TYR A 134 7.66 12.39 3.57
N ILE A 135 8.76 12.97 3.09
CA ILE A 135 9.35 14.17 3.70
C ILE A 135 8.39 15.37 3.60
N GLU A 136 7.58 15.46 2.55
CA GLU A 136 6.62 16.55 2.41
C GLU A 136 5.37 16.38 3.28
N ILE A 137 4.89 15.14 3.43
CA ILE A 137 3.72 14.82 4.24
C ILE A 137 4.04 14.97 5.73
N LEU A 138 5.19 14.45 6.19
CA LEU A 138 5.60 14.56 7.59
C LEU A 138 5.80 16.02 8.00
N ARG A 139 6.39 16.84 7.12
CA ARG A 139 6.59 18.28 7.35
C ARG A 139 5.26 19.04 7.45
N ARG A 140 4.20 18.58 6.77
CA ARG A 140 2.85 19.15 6.87
C ARG A 140 2.10 18.72 8.13
N VAL A 141 2.29 17.49 8.59
CA VAL A 141 1.66 16.94 9.82
C VAL A 141 2.28 17.51 11.10
N VAL A 142 3.57 17.84 11.11
CA VAL A 142 4.26 18.47 12.25
C VAL A 142 3.91 19.96 12.41
N ARG A 143 3.03 20.52 11.56
CA ARG A 143 2.55 21.90 11.73
C ARG A 143 1.80 22.05 13.07
N PRO A 144 2.09 23.10 13.85
CA PRO A 144 1.55 23.27 15.20
C PRO A 144 0.02 23.37 15.24
N THR A 145 -0.62 23.76 14.14
CA THR A 145 -2.09 23.78 13.96
C THR A 145 -2.71 22.39 13.94
N VAL A 146 -2.05 21.41 13.33
CA VAL A 146 -2.53 20.01 13.27
C VAL A 146 -2.33 19.33 14.62
N VAL A 147 -1.18 19.56 15.26
CA VAL A 147 -0.88 19.05 16.61
C VAL A 147 -1.88 19.58 17.63
N LYS A 148 -2.18 20.89 17.61
CA LYS A 148 -3.21 21.47 18.49
C LYS A 148 -4.61 20.87 18.28
N ALA A 149 -4.98 20.61 17.02
CA ALA A 149 -6.29 20.02 16.73
C ALA A 149 -6.40 18.55 17.13
N ILE A 150 -5.31 17.79 17.03
CA ILE A 150 -5.24 16.42 17.54
C ILE A 150 -5.32 16.41 19.07
N LEU A 151 -4.60 17.31 19.76
CA LEU A 151 -4.67 17.46 21.21
C LEU A 151 -6.08 17.85 21.69
N TYR A 152 -6.74 18.78 20.99
CA TYR A 152 -8.11 19.19 21.32
C TYR A 152 -9.11 18.04 21.18
N ASN A 153 -8.99 17.22 20.11
CA ASN A 153 -9.84 16.03 19.90
C ASN A 153 -9.41 14.79 20.71
N LEU A 154 -8.34 14.90 21.50
CA LEU A 154 -7.92 13.88 22.47
C LEU A 154 -8.59 14.09 23.84
N GLN A 155 -9.07 15.30 24.10
CA GLN A 155 -9.70 15.72 25.36
C GLN A 155 -11.25 15.74 25.29
N ALA A 156 -11.83 15.49 24.11
CA ALA A 156 -13.26 15.37 23.85
C ALA A 156 -13.63 13.93 23.51
#